data_AF-A0A382Z333-F1
#
_entry.id   AF-A0A382Z333-F1
#
_cell.length_a   1.000
_cell.length_b   1.000
_cell.length_c   1.000
_cell.angle_alpha   90.00
_cell.angle_beta   90.00
_cell.angle_gamma   90.00
#
_symmetry.space_group_name_H-M   'P 1'
#
loop_
_entity.id
_entity.type
_entity.pdbx_description
1 polymer ?
#
loop_
_entity_poly.entity_id
_entity_poly.type
_entity_poly.pdbx_seq_one_letter_code
_entity_poly.pdbx_strand_id
1 'polypeptide(L)'
;MEQLEFDFITTEEEQTHYIRLLLLGYDILKEYADYEKELDYVCRMIKAYEDEIKDCQSDIKEFSQTDNNVIDFRRDLIREVCTLHIELANRKIISLVEQESNLLSKMENLNLNMMNKIKVGLNESLNTVRLNKGIEPKIYTGLSVAQG
;
A
#
# COMPACT_ATOMS: atom_id res chain seq x y z
N MET A 1 -24.04 16.31 18.32
CA MET A 1 -23.88 15.02 17.62
C MET A 1 -25.19 14.78 16.91
N GLU A 2 -25.23 14.98 15.59
CA GLU A 2 -26.38 14.56 14.80
C GLU A 2 -26.44 13.03 14.84
N GLN A 3 -27.56 12.48 15.35
CA GLN A 3 -27.87 11.08 15.17
C GLN A 3 -28.04 10.86 13.66
N LEU A 4 -27.23 9.96 13.09
CA LEU A 4 -27.55 9.37 11.80
C LEU A 4 -28.85 8.57 12.00
N GLU A 5 -30.01 9.19 11.73
CA GLU A 5 -31.31 8.52 11.74
C GLU A 5 -31.35 7.55 10.56
N PHE A 6 -30.95 6.31 10.83
CA PHE A 6 -31.08 5.19 9.90
C PHE A 6 -32.51 4.63 9.99
N ASP A 7 -33.50 5.40 9.53
CA ASP A 7 -34.96 5.08 9.54
C ASP A 7 -35.37 3.83 8.73
N PHE A 8 -34.41 3.03 8.26
CA PHE A 8 -34.63 1.85 7.45
C PHE A 8 -34.32 0.52 8.14
N ILE A 9 -33.68 0.53 9.32
CA ILE A 9 -33.37 -0.69 10.08
C ILE A 9 -34.45 -0.92 11.13
N THR A 10 -35.33 -1.88 10.88
CA THR A 10 -36.56 -2.09 11.66
C THR A 10 -36.61 -3.46 12.34
N THR A 11 -35.77 -4.41 11.92
CA THR A 11 -35.72 -5.77 12.49
C THR A 11 -34.33 -6.13 13.05
N GLU A 12 -34.29 -7.08 13.98
CA GLU A 12 -33.06 -7.60 14.58
C GLU A 12 -32.14 -8.26 13.52
N GLU A 13 -32.74 -8.85 12.48
CA GLU A 13 -32.03 -9.43 11.35
C GLU A 13 -31.36 -8.35 10.48
N GLU A 14 -32.05 -7.24 10.20
CA GLU A 14 -31.50 -6.08 9.50
C GLU A 14 -30.34 -5.43 10.28
N GLN A 15 -30.48 -5.32 11.61
CA GLN A 15 -29.41 -4.83 12.49
C GLN A 15 -28.18 -5.74 12.44
N THR A 16 -28.38 -7.06 12.50
CA THR A 16 -27.29 -8.04 12.45
C THR A 16 -26.52 -7.98 11.13
N HIS A 17 -27.23 -7.86 10.00
CA HIS A 17 -26.60 -7.71 8.70
C HIS A 17 -25.80 -6.40 8.57
N TYR A 18 -26.34 -5.30 9.09
CA TYR A 18 -25.64 -4.02 9.10
C TYR A 18 -24.36 -4.05 9.96
N ILE A 19 -24.42 -4.66 11.16
CA ILE A 19 -23.25 -4.83 12.02
C ILE A 19 -22.17 -5.68 11.31
N ARG A 20 -22.56 -6.76 10.64
CA ARG A 20 -21.62 -7.60 9.86
C ARG A 20 -20.94 -6.82 8.73
N LEU A 21 -21.69 -5.97 8.02
CA LEU A 21 -21.16 -5.08 6.99
C LEU A 21 -20.13 -4.09 7.55
N LEU A 22 -20.42 -3.48 8.71
CA LEU A 22 -19.48 -2.57 9.38
C LEU A 22 -18.21 -3.29 9.82
N LEU A 23 -18.32 -4.50 10.38
CA LEU A 23 -17.17 -5.31 10.80
C LEU A 23 -16.30 -5.70 9.60
N LEU A 24 -16.90 -6.12 8.49
CA LEU A 24 -16.20 -6.43 7.25
C LEU A 24 -15.43 -5.21 6.70
N GLY A 25 -16.03 -4.02 6.76
CA GLY A 25 -15.38 -2.76 6.39
C GLY A 25 -14.19 -2.44 7.31
N TYR A 26 -14.33 -2.67 8.61
CA TYR A 26 -13.27 -2.47 9.59
C TYR A 26 -12.08 -3.39 9.36
N ASP A 27 -12.31 -4.68 9.10
CA ASP A 27 -11.24 -5.64 8.82
C ASP A 27 -10.42 -5.25 7.58
N ILE A 28 -11.10 -4.81 6.52
CA ILE A 28 -10.45 -4.34 5.28
C ILE A 28 -9.64 -3.06 5.52
N LEU A 29 -10.19 -2.10 6.29
CA LEU A 29 -9.48 -0.88 6.66
C LEU A 29 -8.23 -1.16 7.50
N LYS A 30 -8.31 -2.15 8.40
CA LYS A 30 -7.16 -2.57 9.20
C LYS A 30 -6.07 -3.17 8.32
N GLU A 31 -6.42 -4.07 7.41
CA GLU A 31 -5.44 -4.66 6.48
C GLU A 31 -4.79 -3.60 5.59
N TYR A 32 -5.58 -2.64 5.09
CA TYR A 32 -5.06 -1.50 4.32
C TYR A 32 -4.06 -0.66 5.13
N ALA A 33 -4.38 -0.33 6.39
CA ALA A 33 -3.51 0.42 7.27
C ALA A 33 -2.22 -0.33 7.62
N ASP A 34 -2.25 -1.67 7.67
CA ASP A 34 -1.05 -2.47 7.88
C ASP A 34 -0.14 -2.47 6.65
N TYR A 35 -0.69 -2.55 5.43
CA TYR A 35 0.10 -2.37 4.21
C TYR A 35 0.65 -0.94 4.05
N GLU A 36 -0.09 0.08 4.47
CA GLU A 36 0.39 1.47 4.45
C GLU A 36 1.63 1.66 5.33
N LYS A 37 1.65 1.04 6.53
CA LYS A 37 2.83 1.06 7.41
C LYS A 37 4.02 0.30 6.80
N GLU A 38 3.76 -0.84 6.18
CA GLU A 38 4.80 -1.64 5.53
C GLU A 38 5.40 -0.88 4.34
N LEU A 39 4.55 -0.22 3.55
CA LEU A 39 4.95 0.63 2.43
C LEU A 39 5.82 1.80 2.89
N ASP A 40 5.39 2.53 3.92
CA ASP A 40 6.17 3.62 4.51
C ASP A 40 7.54 3.14 5.01
N TYR A 41 7.62 1.96 5.63
CA TYR A 41 8.90 1.36 6.01
C TYR A 41 9.80 1.08 4.79
N VAL A 42 9.25 0.46 3.74
CA VAL A 42 10.00 0.15 2.50
C VAL A 42 10.52 1.44 1.85
N CYS A 43 9.69 2.48 1.73
CA CYS A 43 10.10 3.76 1.16
C CYS A 43 11.24 4.42 1.96
N ARG A 44 11.20 4.35 3.31
CA ARG A 44 12.29 4.86 4.15
C ARG A 44 13.59 4.08 3.95
N MET A 45 13.51 2.76 3.80
CA MET A 45 14.68 1.93 3.54
C MET A 45 15.30 2.23 2.18
N ILE A 46 14.50 2.40 1.13
CA ILE A 46 14.99 2.82 -0.20
C ILE A 46 15.74 4.15 -0.07
N LYS A 47 15.12 5.16 0.56
CA LYS A 47 15.73 6.47 0.76
C LYS A 47 17.04 6.40 1.54
N ALA A 48 17.12 5.58 2.59
CA ALA A 48 18.34 5.40 3.35
C ALA A 48 19.49 4.87 2.47
N TYR A 49 19.22 3.85 1.64
CA TYR A 49 20.22 3.35 0.69
C TYR A 49 20.59 4.36 -0.39
N GLU A 50 19.65 5.17 -0.88
CA GLU A 50 19.96 6.25 -1.82
C GLU A 50 20.87 7.31 -1.21
N ASP A 51 20.68 7.64 0.08
CA ASP A 51 21.53 8.59 0.79
C ASP A 51 22.93 7.98 1.06
N GLU A 52 23.02 6.70 1.44
CA GLU A 52 24.31 5.98 1.55
C GLU A 52 25.08 5.97 0.21
N ILE A 53 24.38 5.79 -0.92
CA ILE A 53 24.98 5.83 -2.25
C ILE A 53 25.55 7.22 -2.55
N LYS A 54 24.80 8.30 -2.22
CA LYS A 54 25.27 9.68 -2.44
C LYS A 54 26.53 9.98 -1.63
N ASP A 55 26.57 9.52 -0.38
CA ASP A 55 27.74 9.68 0.49
C ASP A 55 28.96 8.96 -0.12
N CYS A 56 28.80 7.69 -0.52
CA CYS A 56 29.86 6.93 -1.18
C CYS A 56 30.32 7.57 -2.50
N GLN A 57 29.40 8.14 -3.29
CA GLN A 57 29.74 8.86 -4.53
C GLN A 57 30.53 10.14 -4.24
N SER A 58 30.19 10.85 -3.16
CA SER A 58 30.94 12.02 -2.69
C SER A 58 32.37 11.63 -2.30
N ASP A 59 32.52 10.57 -1.50
CA ASP A 59 33.82 10.04 -1.08
C ASP A 59 34.67 9.63 -2.29
N ILE A 60 34.11 8.88 -3.24
CA ILE A 60 34.81 8.50 -4.47
C ILE A 60 35.31 9.74 -5.22
N LYS A 61 34.50 10.79 -5.31
CA LYS A 61 34.86 12.03 -6.00
C LYS A 61 36.00 12.76 -5.27
N GLU A 62 35.91 12.90 -3.95
CA GLU A 62 36.94 13.51 -3.12
C GLU A 62 38.29 12.78 -3.29
N PHE A 63 38.28 11.45 -3.14
CA PHE A 63 39.49 10.63 -3.26
C PHE A 63 39.97 10.42 -4.71
N SER A 64 39.23 10.94 -5.70
CA SER A 64 39.65 11.01 -7.10
C SER A 64 40.27 12.36 -7.49
N GLN A 65 40.17 13.40 -6.64
CA GLN A 65 40.70 14.73 -6.93
C GLN A 65 42.14 14.89 -6.42
N THR A 66 43.07 15.03 -7.37
CA THR A 66 44.43 15.63 -7.33
C THR A 66 45.71 14.76 -7.36
N ASP A 67 46.49 15.14 -8.38
CA ASP A 67 47.90 15.51 -8.51
C ASP A 67 49.04 14.53 -8.17
N ASN A 68 49.71 14.15 -9.28
CA ASN A 68 51.07 13.61 -9.37
C ASN A 68 51.31 12.25 -8.72
N ASN A 69 51.14 11.21 -9.55
CA ASN A 69 51.99 10.01 -9.69
C ASN A 69 52.36 9.16 -8.46
N VAL A 70 51.85 9.44 -7.26
CA VAL A 70 52.01 8.57 -6.10
C VAL A 70 50.77 7.68 -5.99
N ILE A 71 50.97 6.37 -6.15
CA ILE A 71 49.95 5.36 -5.85
C ILE A 71 49.67 5.44 -4.35
N ASP A 72 48.55 6.04 -3.98
CA ASP A 72 48.05 6.08 -2.60
C ASP A 72 47.08 4.92 -2.41
N PHE A 73 47.63 3.77 -1.98
CA PHE A 73 46.88 2.54 -1.73
C PHE A 73 45.64 2.74 -0.85
N ARG A 74 45.68 3.72 0.07
CA ARG A 74 44.54 4.01 0.94
C ARG A 74 43.39 4.63 0.17
N ARG A 75 43.66 5.53 -0.79
CA ARG A 75 42.63 6.14 -1.64
C ARG A 75 42.00 5.10 -2.55
N ASP A 76 42.83 4.26 -3.16
CA ASP A 76 42.33 3.17 -4.01
C ASP A 76 41.43 2.21 -3.24
N LEU A 77 41.82 1.83 -2.03
CA LEU A 77 41.00 1.00 -1.15
C LEU A 77 39.66 1.67 -0.79
N ILE A 78 39.66 2.97 -0.47
CA ILE A 78 38.42 3.70 -0.17
C ILE A 78 37.48 3.69 -1.37
N ARG A 79 37.98 3.98 -2.58
CA ARG A 79 37.16 3.96 -3.80
C ARG A 79 36.58 2.57 -4.06
N GLU A 80 37.38 1.52 -3.91
CA GLU A 80 36.94 0.14 -4.12
C GLU A 80 35.86 -0.26 -3.10
N VAL A 81 36.06 0.08 -1.82
CA VAL A 81 35.06 -0.16 -0.76
C VAL A 81 33.77 0.59 -1.04
N CYS A 82 33.82 1.88 -1.37
CA CYS A 82 32.64 2.67 -1.72
C CYS A 82 31.92 2.12 -2.95
N THR A 83 32.66 1.65 -3.95
CA THR A 83 32.09 1.03 -5.17
C THR A 83 31.32 -0.24 -4.82
N LEU A 84 31.91 -1.13 -4.02
CA LEU A 84 31.24 -2.33 -3.53
C LEU A 84 30.02 -2.02 -2.66
N HIS A 85 30.08 -0.94 -1.86
CA HIS A 85 28.96 -0.49 -1.06
C HIS A 85 27.78 -0.04 -1.94
N ILE A 86 28.06 0.75 -2.97
CA ILE A 86 27.06 1.20 -3.95
C ILE A 86 26.43 0.00 -4.68
N GLU A 87 27.23 -0.98 -5.11
CA GLU A 87 26.71 -2.19 -5.74
C GLU A 87 25.77 -2.97 -4.82
N LEU A 88 26.16 -3.13 -3.55
CA LEU A 88 25.34 -3.81 -2.56
C LEU A 88 24.04 -3.06 -2.27
N ALA A 89 24.10 -1.73 -2.09
CA ALA A 89 22.95 -0.88 -1.86
C ALA A 89 21.97 -0.94 -3.05
N ASN A 90 22.46 -0.85 -4.29
CA ASN A 90 21.64 -0.98 -5.50
C ASN A 90 20.90 -2.32 -5.56
N ARG A 91 21.57 -3.43 -5.22
CA ARG A 91 20.91 -4.75 -5.18
C ARG A 91 19.77 -4.80 -4.16
N LYS A 92 19.96 -4.17 -3.00
CA LYS A 92 18.92 -4.08 -1.97
C LYS A 92 17.75 -3.20 -2.41
N ILE A 93 18.03 -2.05 -3.04
CA ILE A 93 17.02 -1.16 -3.59
C ILE A 93 16.15 -1.89 -4.62
N ILE A 94 16.73 -2.68 -5.53
CA ILE A 94 15.96 -3.45 -6.52
C ILE A 94 14.93 -4.36 -5.84
N SER A 95 15.33 -5.09 -4.80
CA SER A 95 14.41 -5.95 -4.05
C SER A 95 13.32 -5.16 -3.32
N LEU A 96 13.65 -3.98 -2.78
CA LEU A 96 12.69 -3.12 -2.09
C LEU A 96 11.68 -2.47 -3.05
N VAL A 97 12.11 -2.07 -4.26
CA VAL A 97 11.21 -1.54 -5.30
C VAL A 97 10.21 -2.61 -5.76
N GLU A 98 10.62 -3.87 -5.84
CA GLU A 98 9.70 -4.98 -6.12
C GLU A 98 8.69 -5.15 -4.97
N GLN A 99 9.13 -5.06 -3.71
CA GLN A 99 8.24 -5.10 -2.55
C GLN A 99 7.25 -3.92 -2.53
N GLU A 100 7.71 -2.71 -2.83
CA GLU A 100 6.89 -1.50 -2.95
C GLU A 100 5.77 -1.70 -3.98
N SER A 101 6.13 -2.16 -5.20
CA SER A 101 5.17 -2.44 -6.27
C SER A 101 4.13 -3.49 -5.85
N ASN A 102 4.57 -4.55 -5.19
CA ASN A 102 3.67 -5.59 -4.69
C ASN A 102 2.71 -5.06 -3.61
N LEU A 103 3.19 -4.21 -2.71
CA LEU A 103 2.35 -3.58 -1.67
C LEU A 103 1.31 -2.66 -2.28
N LEU A 104 1.70 -1.81 -3.24
CA LEU A 104 0.78 -0.93 -3.96
C LEU A 104 -0.32 -1.74 -4.67
N SER A 105 0.05 -2.84 -5.34
CA SER A 105 -0.93 -3.72 -5.99
C SER A 105 -1.88 -4.39 -4.99
N LYS A 106 -1.39 -4.84 -3.83
CA LYS A 106 -2.25 -5.39 -2.76
C LYS A 106 -3.21 -4.34 -2.22
N MET A 107 -2.75 -3.11 -2.00
CA MET A 107 -3.58 -2.00 -1.54
C MET A 107 -4.67 -1.64 -2.56
N GLU A 108 -4.34 -1.62 -3.86
CA GLU A 108 -5.31 -1.40 -4.93
C GLU A 108 -6.38 -2.50 -4.96
N ASN A 109 -5.95 -3.76 -4.88
CA ASN A 109 -6.85 -4.91 -4.82
C ASN A 109 -7.77 -4.88 -3.58
N LEU A 110 -7.25 -4.51 -2.42
CA LEU A 110 -8.06 -4.32 -1.22
C LEU A 110 -9.11 -3.23 -1.39
N ASN A 111 -8.73 -2.10 -1.98
CA ASN A 111 -9.64 -0.99 -2.23
C ASN A 111 -10.76 -1.40 -3.21
N LEU A 112 -10.42 -2.10 -4.29
CA LEU A 112 -11.39 -2.67 -5.22
C LEU A 112 -12.33 -3.67 -4.52
N ASN A 113 -11.78 -4.55 -3.67
CA ASN A 113 -12.56 -5.49 -2.89
C ASN A 113 -13.48 -4.79 -1.88
N MET A 114 -13.02 -3.71 -1.24
CA MET A 114 -13.83 -2.87 -0.36
C MET A 114 -15.03 -2.29 -1.12
N MET A 115 -14.76 -1.66 -2.26
CA MET A 115 -15.78 -1.05 -3.11
C MET A 115 -16.81 -2.09 -3.58
N ASN A 116 -16.35 -3.28 -3.98
CA ASN A 116 -17.23 -4.37 -4.41
C ASN A 116 -18.06 -4.93 -3.26
N LYS A 117 -17.44 -5.22 -2.11
CA LYS A 117 -18.14 -5.77 -0.93
C LYS A 117 -19.16 -4.78 -0.36
N ILE A 118 -18.81 -3.49 -0.29
CA ILE A 118 -19.74 -2.43 0.12
C ILE A 118 -20.91 -2.37 -0.86
N LYS A 119 -20.65 -2.33 -2.17
CA LYS A 119 -21.73 -2.30 -3.18
C LYS A 119 -22.63 -3.51 -3.10
N VAL A 120 -22.07 -4.72 -3.13
CA VAL A 120 -22.84 -5.97 -3.12
C VAL A 120 -23.61 -6.09 -1.80
N GLY A 121 -22.94 -5.95 -0.66
CA GLY A 121 -23.58 -6.13 0.63
C GLY A 121 -24.60 -5.04 0.97
N LEU A 122 -24.37 -3.77 0.58
CA LEU A 122 -25.41 -2.73 0.69
C LEU A 122 -26.59 -3.01 -0.22
N ASN A 123 -26.35 -3.44 -1.47
CA ASN A 123 -27.43 -3.73 -2.41
C ASN A 123 -28.26 -4.93 -1.97
N GLU A 124 -27.63 -6.00 -1.51
CA GLU A 124 -28.30 -7.17 -0.94
C GLU A 124 -29.12 -6.78 0.28
N SER A 125 -28.53 -6.03 1.23
CA SER A 125 -29.23 -5.58 2.43
C SER A 125 -30.42 -4.67 2.10
N LEU A 126 -30.25 -3.71 1.19
CA LEU A 126 -31.33 -2.83 0.72
C LEU A 126 -32.43 -3.59 0.00
N ASN A 127 -32.08 -4.62 -0.77
CA ASN A 127 -33.07 -5.46 -1.46
C ASN A 127 -33.85 -6.35 -0.48
N THR A 128 -33.20 -6.89 0.55
CA THR A 128 -33.89 -7.62 1.64
C THR A 128 -34.87 -6.71 2.38
N VAL A 129 -34.46 -5.49 2.75
CA VAL A 129 -35.34 -4.50 3.40
C VAL A 129 -36.52 -4.13 2.50
N ARG A 130 -36.30 -3.95 1.19
CA ARG A 130 -37.38 -3.66 0.23
C ARG A 130 -38.37 -4.81 0.14
N LEU A 131 -37.90 -6.05 0.04
CA LEU A 131 -38.75 -7.24 0.03
C LEU A 131 -39.60 -7.32 1.29
N ASN A 132 -39.01 -7.08 2.46
CA ASN A 132 -39.73 -7.06 3.74
C ASN A 132 -40.83 -5.99 3.80
N LYS A 133 -40.68 -4.88 3.05
CA LYS A 133 -41.67 -3.79 2.94
C LYS A 133 -42.65 -3.98 1.77
N GLY A 134 -42.61 -5.11 1.06
CA GLY A 134 -43.44 -5.35 -0.14
C GLY A 134 -43.06 -4.48 -1.33
N ILE A 135 -41.84 -3.92 -1.33
CA ILE A 135 -41.30 -3.08 -2.40
C ILE A 135 -40.42 -3.95 -3.30
N GLU A 136 -40.54 -3.76 -4.62
CA GLU A 136 -39.75 -4.52 -5.59
C GLU A 136 -38.23 -4.23 -5.46
N PRO A 137 -37.35 -5.25 -5.46
CA PRO A 137 -35.90 -5.06 -5.45
C PRO A 137 -35.42 -4.26 -6.66
N LYS A 138 -34.31 -3.52 -6.50
CA LYS A 138 -33.61 -2.92 -7.66
C LYS A 138 -32.28 -3.62 -7.87
N ILE A 139 -32.01 -4.02 -9.10
CA ILE A 139 -30.70 -4.52 -9.51
C ILE A 139 -29.82 -3.31 -9.81
N TYR A 140 -28.77 -3.13 -9.02
CA TYR A 140 -27.76 -2.11 -9.28
C TYR A 140 -26.55 -2.79 -9.97
N THR A 141 -26.52 -2.76 -11.30
CA THR A 141 -25.42 -3.27 -12.12
C THR A 141 -24.28 -2.24 -12.16
N GLY A 142 -23.46 -2.18 -11.09
CA GLY A 142 -22.46 -1.12 -10.89
C GLY A 142 -21.00 -1.59 -10.92
N LEU A 143 -20.51 -1.86 -12.14
CA LEU A 143 -19.12 -2.05 -12.61
C LEU A 143 -18.56 -3.48 -12.60
N SER A 144 -18.63 -4.11 -13.78
CA SER A 144 -17.75 -5.21 -14.18
C SER A 144 -16.30 -4.75 -14.09
N VAL A 145 -15.48 -5.45 -13.32
CA VAL A 145 -14.03 -5.41 -13.49
C VAL A 145 -13.75 -6.12 -14.81
N ALA A 146 -13.56 -5.36 -15.89
CA ALA A 146 -12.96 -5.90 -17.10
C ALA A 146 -11.51 -6.21 -16.75
N GLN A 147 -11.19 -7.51 -16.64
CA GLN A 147 -9.81 -7.97 -16.66
C GLN A 147 -9.23 -7.61 -18.03
N GLY A 148 -8.20 -6.76 -18.02
CA GLY A 148 -7.28 -6.56 -19.14
C GLY A 148 -5.96 -7.25 -18.82
#